data_AF-A0AAN1UF85-F1
#
_entry.id   AF-A0AAN1UF85-F1
#
_cell.length_a   1.000
_cell.length_b   1.000
_cell.length_c   1.000
_cell.angle_alpha   90.00
_cell.angle_beta   90.00
_cell.angle_gamma   90.00
#
_symmetry.space_group_name_H-M   'P 1'
#
loop_
_entity.id
_entity.type
_entity.pdbx_description
1 polymer ?
#
loop_
_entity_poly.entity_id
_entity_poly.type
_entity_poly.pdbx_seq_one_letter_code
_entity_poly.pdbx_strand_id
1 'polypeptide(L)'
;MNHITLRNMQIESAIKKHGIIIHGVSNFAYSTGMTNYGLPEIIITTMSQRTQAYLINHFFHKWLEEGVDLKSVEPMFEKRDGSDALMKFEKLSVSGELTDKYVCQTIAYYQENFHLAQNGVSFVQLVFADHNDHYPDHPEYDHKGVPQKIFKKLTLN
;
A
#
# COMPACT_ATOMS: atom_id res chain seq x y z
N MET A 1 -15.93 3.27 27.59
CA MET A 1 -15.86 3.22 26.12
C MET A 1 -14.47 2.72 25.77
N ASN A 2 -14.34 1.64 25.01
CA ASN A 2 -13.05 0.95 24.83
C ASN A 2 -12.14 1.74 23.88
N HIS A 3 -10.82 1.71 24.08
CA HIS A 3 -9.86 2.52 23.28
C HIS A 3 -9.92 2.22 21.77
N ILE A 4 -10.25 0.98 21.41
CA ILE A 4 -10.39 0.52 20.03
C ILE A 4 -11.57 1.23 19.34
N THR A 5 -12.72 1.31 20.01
CA THR A 5 -13.94 1.96 19.49
C THR A 5 -13.73 3.46 19.26
N LEU A 6 -13.03 4.14 20.17
CA LEU A 6 -12.69 5.57 20.01
C LEU A 6 -11.80 5.81 18.78
N ARG A 7 -10.84 4.92 18.54
CA ARG A 7 -9.91 5.01 17.39
C ARG A 7 -10.63 4.75 16.07
N ASN A 8 -11.56 3.80 16.02
CA ASN A 8 -12.32 3.51 14.81
C ASN A 8 -13.28 4.66 14.44
N MET A 9 -13.89 5.32 15.43
CA MET A 9 -14.67 6.54 15.19
C MET A 9 -13.83 7.67 14.59
N GLN A 10 -12.55 7.81 15.01
CA GLN A 10 -11.64 8.80 14.42
C GLN A 10 -11.27 8.45 12.98
N ILE A 11 -11.02 7.17 12.68
CA ILE A 11 -10.77 6.68 11.33
C ILE A 11 -11.98 6.96 10.42
N GLU A 12 -13.17 6.59 10.88
CA GLU A 12 -14.40 6.81 10.12
C GLU A 12 -14.66 8.30 9.86
N SER A 13 -14.45 9.16 10.86
CA SER A 13 -14.57 10.60 10.71
C SER A 13 -13.56 11.17 9.70
N ALA A 14 -12.32 10.69 9.73
CA ALA A 14 -11.29 11.11 8.78
C ALA A 14 -11.64 10.68 7.34
N ILE A 15 -12.05 9.42 7.16
CA ILE A 15 -12.48 8.88 5.86
C ILE A 15 -13.68 9.66 5.31
N LYS A 16 -14.70 9.95 6.12
CA LYS A 16 -15.85 10.76 5.69
C LYS A 16 -15.45 12.16 5.21
N LYS A 17 -14.40 12.74 5.80
CA LYS A 17 -13.95 14.10 5.48
C LYS A 17 -12.95 14.15 4.32
N HIS A 18 -12.09 13.14 4.20
CA HIS A 18 -10.91 13.15 3.34
C HIS A 18 -10.86 12.01 2.30
N GLY A 19 -11.86 11.13 2.30
CA GLY A 19 -11.96 9.96 1.43
C GLY A 19 -11.18 8.76 1.97
N ILE A 20 -9.90 8.95 2.30
CA ILE A 20 -9.05 7.89 2.86
C ILE A 20 -8.26 8.39 4.07
N ILE A 21 -7.71 7.45 4.83
CA ILE A 21 -6.65 7.72 5.82
C ILE A 21 -5.38 6.95 5.41
N ILE A 22 -4.24 7.57 5.67
CA ILE A 22 -2.92 6.97 5.44
C ILE A 22 -2.28 6.72 6.80
N HIS A 23 -2.01 5.45 7.09
CA HIS A 23 -1.37 5.02 8.31
C HIS A 23 0.15 5.01 8.09
N GLY A 24 0.85 5.98 8.67
CA GLY A 24 2.32 5.98 8.71
C GLY A 24 2.84 5.13 9.86
N VAL A 25 3.61 4.09 9.56
CA VAL A 25 4.36 3.25 10.52
C VAL A 25 5.86 3.52 10.31
N SER A 26 6.71 3.14 11.26
CA SER A 26 8.16 3.42 11.25
C SER A 26 8.86 3.04 9.94
N ASN A 27 8.39 2.00 9.26
CA ASN A 27 9.05 1.38 8.11
C ASN A 27 8.12 1.13 6.90
N PHE A 28 6.85 1.51 6.99
CA PHE A 28 5.90 1.39 5.89
C PHE A 28 4.70 2.30 6.11
N ALA A 29 3.92 2.51 5.05
CA ALA A 29 2.60 3.11 5.15
C ALA A 29 1.56 2.28 4.40
N TYR A 30 0.30 2.40 4.81
CA TYR A 30 -0.82 1.77 4.13
C TYR A 30 -2.08 2.63 4.19
N SER A 31 -3.01 2.42 3.26
CA SER A 31 -4.30 3.11 3.23
C SER A 31 -5.39 2.36 3.99
N THR A 32 -6.39 3.12 4.44
CA THR A 32 -7.72 2.60 4.77
C THR A 32 -8.77 3.52 4.14
N GLY A 33 -9.79 2.94 3.53
CA GLY A 33 -10.92 3.68 2.94
C GLY A 33 -11.03 3.52 1.43
N MET A 34 -9.98 3.04 0.75
CA MET A 34 -10.00 2.83 -0.71
C MET A 34 -11.05 1.79 -1.10
N THR A 35 -11.25 0.76 -0.28
CA THR A 35 -12.26 -0.28 -0.51
C THR A 35 -13.68 0.29 -0.57
N ASN A 36 -13.95 1.41 0.09
CA ASN A 36 -15.26 2.08 0.06
C ASN A 36 -15.64 2.53 -1.36
N TYR A 37 -14.64 2.68 -2.23
CA TYR A 37 -14.75 3.08 -3.62
C TYR A 37 -14.55 1.91 -4.60
N GLY A 38 -14.48 0.67 -4.09
CA GLY A 38 -14.20 -0.52 -4.89
C GLY A 38 -12.73 -0.64 -5.32
N LEU A 39 -11.83 0.11 -4.69
CA LEU A 39 -10.39 0.11 -4.99
C LEU A 39 -9.62 -0.76 -3.98
N PRO A 40 -8.48 -1.37 -4.37
CA PRO A 40 -7.62 -2.07 -3.42
C PRO A 40 -6.92 -1.09 -2.48
N GLU A 41 -6.68 -1.49 -1.24
CA GLU A 41 -5.83 -0.75 -0.31
C GLU A 41 -4.36 -0.85 -0.73
N ILE A 42 -3.62 0.23 -0.56
CA ILE A 42 -2.23 0.35 -0.95
C ILE A 42 -1.31 0.14 0.26
N ILE A 43 -0.19 -0.56 0.06
CA ILE A 43 0.92 -0.66 1.02
C ILE A 43 2.24 -0.26 0.35
N ILE A 44 3.08 0.50 1.06
CA ILE A 44 4.41 0.93 0.61
C ILE A 44 5.42 0.75 1.76
N THR A 45 6.49 -0.03 1.55
CA THR A 45 7.52 -0.30 2.58
C THR A 45 8.84 0.41 2.36
N THR A 46 8.89 1.32 1.40
CA THR A 46 10.09 2.01 0.93
C THR A 46 9.85 3.51 0.87
N MET A 47 10.91 4.31 0.67
CA MET A 47 10.88 5.77 0.63
C MET A 47 10.56 6.44 1.97
N SER A 48 10.68 7.78 2.00
CA SER A 48 10.28 8.58 3.16
C SER A 48 8.77 8.51 3.39
N GLN A 49 8.31 8.67 4.65
CA GLN A 49 6.88 8.69 4.97
C GLN A 49 6.11 9.75 4.17
N ARG A 50 6.73 10.92 3.90
CA ARG A 50 6.13 11.97 3.06
C ARG A 50 5.90 11.47 1.64
N THR A 51 6.89 10.78 1.06
CA THR A 51 6.78 10.18 -0.27
C THR A 51 5.73 9.08 -0.29
N GLN A 52 5.71 8.20 0.72
CA GLN A 52 4.71 7.14 0.82
C GLN A 52 3.29 7.71 0.85
N ALA A 53 3.04 8.72 1.68
CA ALA A 53 1.74 9.36 1.77
C ALA A 53 1.34 10.07 0.47
N TYR A 54 2.28 10.77 -0.18
CA TYR A 54 2.05 11.37 -1.49
C TYR A 54 1.63 10.32 -2.53
N LEU A 55 2.33 9.19 -2.59
CA LEU A 55 2.06 8.15 -3.57
C LEU A 55 0.71 7.46 -3.35
N ILE A 56 0.38 7.13 -2.10
CA ILE A 56 -0.93 6.57 -1.76
C ILE A 56 -2.04 7.55 -2.19
N ASN A 57 -1.89 8.83 -1.88
CA ASN A 57 -2.87 9.84 -2.25
C ASN A 57 -2.97 10.04 -3.78
N HIS A 58 -1.83 10.04 -4.48
CA HIS A 58 -1.78 10.14 -5.93
C HIS A 58 -2.55 9.00 -6.59
N PHE A 59 -2.28 7.74 -6.21
CA PHE A 59 -2.95 6.59 -6.79
C PHE A 59 -4.41 6.47 -6.39
N PHE A 60 -4.78 6.92 -5.20
CA PHE A 60 -6.18 7.04 -4.84
C PHE A 60 -6.95 7.94 -5.83
N HIS A 61 -6.45 9.14 -6.10
CA HIS A 61 -7.11 10.05 -7.05
C HIS A 61 -7.06 9.51 -8.48
N LYS A 62 -5.90 9.01 -8.93
CA LYS A 62 -5.75 8.43 -10.26
C LYS A 62 -6.74 7.28 -10.50
N TRP A 63 -6.84 6.34 -9.56
CA TRP A 63 -7.73 5.18 -9.71
C TRP A 63 -9.20 5.51 -9.54
N LEU A 64 -9.54 6.58 -8.81
CA LEU A 64 -10.90 7.09 -8.79
C LEU A 64 -11.33 7.64 -10.16
N GLU A 65 -10.42 8.27 -10.89
CA GLU A 65 -10.70 8.91 -12.17
C GLU A 65 -10.60 7.93 -13.35
N GLU A 66 -9.55 7.10 -13.37
CA GLU A 66 -9.17 6.27 -14.52
C GLU A 66 -9.49 4.78 -14.33
N GLY A 67 -9.83 4.38 -13.11
CA GLY A 67 -9.93 2.96 -12.72
C GLY A 67 -8.56 2.34 -12.42
N VAL A 68 -8.57 1.06 -12.07
CA VAL A 68 -7.37 0.34 -11.62
C VAL A 68 -6.78 -0.48 -12.76
N ASP A 69 -5.55 -0.19 -13.16
CA ASP A 69 -4.70 -1.09 -13.94
C ASP A 69 -3.52 -1.58 -13.10
N LEU A 70 -3.51 -2.87 -12.76
CA LEU A 70 -2.46 -3.50 -11.96
C LEU A 70 -1.42 -4.21 -12.83
N LYS A 71 -1.57 -4.23 -14.15
CA LYS A 71 -0.62 -4.86 -15.08
C LYS A 71 0.40 -3.86 -15.62
N SER A 72 0.20 -2.56 -15.40
CA SER A 72 1.10 -1.51 -15.83
C SER A 72 2.38 -1.49 -14.98
N VAL A 73 3.51 -1.29 -15.66
CA VAL A 73 4.70 -0.70 -15.05
C VAL A 73 4.60 0.80 -15.28
N GLU A 74 4.69 1.57 -14.21
CA GLU A 74 4.53 3.01 -14.28
C GLU A 74 5.87 3.73 -14.05
N PRO A 75 6.24 4.69 -14.90
CA PRO A 75 7.31 5.62 -14.60
C PRO A 75 6.83 6.57 -13.50
N MET A 76 7.61 6.69 -12.42
CA MET A 76 7.21 7.44 -11.24
C MET A 76 7.87 8.81 -11.13
N PHE A 77 9.19 8.86 -11.35
CA PHE A 77 9.98 10.08 -11.30
C PHE A 77 11.25 9.89 -12.10
N GLU A 78 11.77 10.98 -12.64
CA GLU A 78 13.06 10.98 -13.32
C GLU A 78 14.18 10.76 -12.30
N LYS A 79 15.02 9.76 -12.53
CA LYS A 79 16.27 9.51 -11.82
C LYS A 79 17.30 10.58 -12.20
N ARG A 80 18.42 10.63 -11.45
CA ARG A 80 19.50 11.61 -11.70
C ARG A 80 20.18 11.46 -13.06
N ASP A 81 20.10 10.28 -13.66
CA ASP A 81 20.68 9.96 -14.97
C ASP A 81 19.71 10.24 -16.14
N GLY A 82 18.51 10.79 -15.86
CA GLY A 82 17.49 11.08 -16.87
C GLY A 82 16.62 9.88 -17.25
N SER A 83 16.82 8.71 -16.64
CA SER A 83 15.93 7.55 -16.80
C SER A 83 14.75 7.61 -15.83
N ASP A 84 13.63 6.95 -16.14
CA ASP A 84 12.50 6.89 -15.21
C ASP A 84 12.69 5.83 -14.13
N ALA A 85 12.33 6.16 -12.89
CA ALA A 85 12.17 5.18 -11.82
C ALA A 85 10.90 4.36 -12.06
N LEU A 86 11.08 3.06 -12.27
CA LEU A 86 9.98 2.14 -12.57
C LEU A 86 9.34 1.57 -11.30
N MET A 87 8.02 1.45 -11.35
CA MET A 87 7.20 0.86 -10.29
C MET A 87 6.18 -0.10 -10.88
N LYS A 88 5.87 -1.16 -10.15
CA LYS A 88 4.76 -2.08 -10.44
C LYS A 88 3.86 -2.26 -9.22
N PHE A 89 2.62 -2.68 -9.47
CA PHE A 89 1.69 -3.10 -8.43
C PHE A 89 1.77 -4.62 -8.22
N GLU A 90 2.02 -5.06 -6.99
CA GLU A 90 2.01 -6.48 -6.62
C GLU A 90 0.78 -6.76 -5.74
N LYS A 91 -0.15 -7.57 -6.25
CA LYS A 91 -1.30 -8.02 -5.46
C LYS A 91 -0.83 -8.86 -4.28
N LEU A 92 -1.33 -8.55 -3.09
CA LEU A 92 -1.04 -9.31 -1.88
C LEU A 92 -2.18 -10.28 -1.58
N SER A 93 -1.82 -11.51 -1.19
CA SER A 93 -2.78 -12.46 -0.62
C SER A 93 -3.11 -12.04 0.80
N VAL A 94 -4.41 -12.02 1.15
CA VAL A 94 -4.85 -11.77 2.52
C VAL A 94 -4.47 -12.95 3.39
N SER A 95 -3.48 -12.77 4.26
CA SER A 95 -2.98 -13.78 5.21
C SER A 95 -3.02 -13.24 6.64
N GLY A 96 -3.01 -14.13 7.63
CA GLY A 96 -2.93 -13.73 9.04
C GLY A 96 -1.71 -12.85 9.34
N GLU A 97 -0.58 -13.09 8.68
CA GLU A 97 0.59 -12.23 8.82
C GLU A 97 0.35 -10.81 8.28
N LEU A 98 -0.27 -10.68 7.11
CA LEU A 98 -0.63 -9.38 6.56
C LEU A 98 -1.59 -8.65 7.51
N THR A 99 -2.67 -9.31 7.92
CA THR A 99 -3.72 -8.71 8.75
C THR A 99 -3.20 -8.32 10.13
N ASP A 100 -2.38 -9.16 10.76
CA ASP A 100 -2.03 -8.99 12.17
C ASP A 100 -0.83 -8.08 12.36
N LYS A 101 0.14 -8.11 11.41
CA LYS A 101 1.39 -7.35 11.53
C LYS A 101 1.43 -6.05 10.75
N TYR A 102 0.64 -5.93 9.66
CA TYR A 102 0.75 -4.78 8.76
C TYR A 102 -0.51 -3.92 8.74
N VAL A 103 -1.69 -4.52 8.55
CA VAL A 103 -2.93 -3.76 8.24
C VAL A 103 -4.04 -3.96 9.26
N CYS A 104 -3.70 -4.26 10.52
CA CYS A 104 -4.68 -4.62 11.56
C CYS A 104 -5.76 -3.55 11.78
N GLN A 105 -5.42 -2.26 11.64
CA GLN A 105 -6.38 -1.16 11.77
C GLN A 105 -7.35 -1.09 10.59
N THR A 106 -6.88 -1.35 9.36
CA THR A 106 -7.72 -1.43 8.16
C THR A 106 -8.72 -2.57 8.30
N ILE A 107 -8.25 -3.75 8.75
CA ILE A 107 -9.11 -4.91 8.94
C ILE A 107 -10.16 -4.66 10.03
N ALA A 108 -9.75 -4.08 11.17
CA ALA A 108 -10.69 -3.73 12.23
C ALA A 108 -11.76 -2.75 11.76
N TYR A 109 -11.38 -1.74 10.97
CA TYR A 109 -12.33 -0.78 10.38
C TYR A 109 -13.36 -1.49 9.49
N TYR A 110 -12.94 -2.38 8.60
CA TYR A 110 -13.84 -3.08 7.68
C TYR A 110 -14.66 -4.18 8.36
N GLN A 111 -14.20 -4.75 9.46
CA GLN A 111 -15.01 -5.66 10.28
C GLN A 111 -16.20 -4.93 10.92
N GLU A 112 -15.99 -3.71 11.42
CA GLU A 112 -17.07 -2.88 11.96
C GLU A 112 -17.95 -2.25 10.85
N ASN A 113 -17.41 -2.12 9.64
CA ASN A 113 -18.07 -1.52 8.48
C ASN A 113 -18.24 -2.51 7.32
N PHE A 114 -18.69 -3.73 7.61
CA PHE A 114 -18.74 -4.83 6.62
C PHE A 114 -19.53 -4.48 5.35
N HIS A 115 -20.53 -3.59 5.46
CA HIS A 115 -21.33 -3.12 4.33
C HIS A 115 -20.50 -2.33 3.29
N LEU A 116 -19.34 -1.79 3.67
CA LEU A 116 -18.40 -1.08 2.78
C LEU A 116 -17.41 -2.04 2.08
N ALA A 117 -17.29 -3.28 2.55
CA ALA A 117 -16.34 -4.27 2.03
C ALA A 117 -17.03 -5.62 1.76
N GLN A 118 -18.21 -5.59 1.13
CA GLN A 118 -19.01 -6.79 0.87
C GLN A 118 -18.27 -7.87 0.05
N ASN A 119 -17.37 -7.44 -0.85
CA ASN A 119 -16.54 -8.33 -1.66
C ASN A 119 -15.19 -8.66 -1.00
N GLY A 120 -15.03 -8.31 0.28
CA GLY A 120 -13.77 -8.37 1.00
C GLY A 120 -12.85 -7.19 0.71
N VAL A 121 -11.78 -7.11 1.50
CA VAL A 121 -10.71 -6.12 1.36
C VAL A 121 -9.60 -6.74 0.54
N SER A 122 -9.10 -6.01 -0.46
CA SER A 122 -7.95 -6.43 -1.26
C SER A 122 -6.78 -5.47 -1.08
N PHE A 123 -5.56 -5.97 -1.21
CA PHE A 123 -4.35 -5.21 -0.96
C PHE A 123 -3.40 -5.30 -2.15
N VAL A 124 -2.74 -4.20 -2.44
CA VAL A 124 -1.65 -4.11 -3.41
C VAL A 124 -0.45 -3.44 -2.77
N GLN A 125 0.74 -3.93 -3.09
CA GLN A 125 1.99 -3.32 -2.71
C GLN A 125 2.57 -2.55 -3.90
N LEU A 126 3.05 -1.33 -3.68
CA LEU A 126 3.90 -0.66 -4.65
C LEU A 126 5.31 -1.20 -4.50
N VAL A 127 5.84 -1.75 -5.59
CA VAL A 127 7.17 -2.34 -5.66
C VAL A 127 7.96 -1.56 -6.69
N PHE A 128 9.12 -1.05 -6.29
CA PHE A 128 9.98 -0.21 -7.12
C PHE A 128 11.22 -0.98 -7.53
N ALA A 129 11.65 -0.71 -8.75
CA ALA A 129 12.93 -1.20 -9.22
C ALA A 129 14.10 -0.48 -8.52
N ASP A 130 15.27 -1.11 -8.51
CA ASP A 130 16.51 -0.49 -8.04
C ASP A 130 17.12 0.42 -9.13
N HIS A 131 18.37 0.83 -8.91
CA HIS A 131 19.09 1.67 -9.85
C HIS A 131 19.43 0.97 -11.19
N ASN A 132 19.40 -0.36 -11.23
CA ASN A 132 19.63 -1.19 -12.42
C ASN A 132 18.33 -1.73 -13.03
N ASP A 133 17.18 -1.16 -12.67
CA ASP A 133 15.84 -1.60 -13.09
C ASP A 133 15.49 -3.04 -12.69
N HIS A 134 16.18 -3.58 -11.68
CA HIS A 134 15.84 -4.86 -11.10
C HIS A 134 14.72 -4.70 -10.06
N TYR A 135 13.78 -5.64 -10.02
CA TYR A 135 12.81 -5.75 -8.94
C TYR A 135 13.30 -6.70 -7.85
N PRO A 136 12.73 -6.69 -6.62
CA PRO A 136 13.25 -7.46 -5.49
C PRO A 136 13.25 -8.99 -5.66
N ASP A 137 12.59 -9.50 -6.70
CA ASP A 137 12.61 -10.90 -7.12
C ASP A 137 13.78 -11.26 -8.06
N HIS A 138 14.54 -10.27 -8.54
CA HIS A 138 15.72 -10.46 -9.37
C HIS A 138 16.96 -10.81 -8.52
N PRO A 139 17.81 -11.79 -8.92
CA PRO A 139 18.99 -12.19 -8.15
C PRO A 139 20.00 -11.05 -7.90
N GLU A 140 20.07 -10.09 -8.83
CA GLU A 140 21.00 -8.95 -8.78
C GLU A 140 20.35 -7.68 -8.23
N TYR A 141 19.20 -7.80 -7.56
CA TYR A 141 18.56 -6.66 -6.93
C TYR A 141 19.45 -6.04 -5.85
N ASP A 142 19.67 -4.74 -5.92
CA ASP A 142 20.41 -3.99 -4.92
C ASP A 142 19.61 -3.83 -3.63
N HIS A 143 19.79 -4.79 -2.72
CA HIS A 143 19.21 -4.76 -1.39
C HIS A 143 19.83 -3.72 -0.45
N LYS A 144 20.94 -3.06 -0.82
CA LYS A 144 21.58 -2.03 0.04
C LYS A 144 20.80 -0.72 0.08
N GLY A 145 19.89 -0.50 -0.87
CA GLY A 145 19.03 0.67 -0.93
C GLY A 145 17.84 0.59 0.04
N VAL A 146 16.89 -0.34 -0.18
CA VAL A 146 15.64 -0.40 0.59
C VAL A 146 15.05 -1.82 0.68
N PRO A 147 14.56 -2.29 1.85
CA PRO A 147 13.80 -3.55 1.94
C PRO A 147 12.38 -3.37 1.36
N GLN A 148 12.11 -4.01 0.23
CA GLN A 148 10.92 -3.73 -0.58
C GLN A 148 9.83 -4.81 -0.60
N LYS A 149 9.97 -5.95 0.09
CA LYS A 149 8.87 -6.93 0.13
C LYS A 149 8.48 -7.23 1.57
N ILE A 150 7.19 -7.07 1.86
CA ILE A 150 6.55 -7.59 3.07
C ILE A 150 6.72 -9.11 3.16
N PHE A 151 6.86 -9.78 2.01
CA PHE A 151 7.21 -11.19 1.93
C PHE A 151 8.62 -11.37 1.39
N LYS A 152 9.56 -11.70 2.29
CA LYS A 152 10.70 -12.51 1.88
C LYS A 152 10.09 -13.84 1.44
N LYS A 153 10.07 -14.15 0.14
CA LYS A 153 10.01 -15.55 -0.26
C LYS A 153 11.31 -16.13 0.30
N LEU A 154 11.24 -16.78 1.46
CA LEU A 154 12.31 -17.63 1.93
C LEU A 154 12.42 -18.75 0.89
N THR A 155 13.21 -18.54 -0.15
CA THR A 155 13.85 -19.65 -0.84
C THR A 155 14.83 -20.23 0.16
N LEU A 156 14.32 -21.19 0.94
CA LEU A 156 15.14 -22.17 1.63
C LEU A 156 15.88 -22.94 0.53
N ASN A 157 17.17 -22.67 0.38
CA ASN A 157 18.13 -23.65 -0.12
C ASN A 157 18.88 -24.20 1.09
#